data_AF-A0A2W6Z4I5-F1
#
_entry.id   AF-A0A2W6Z4I5-F1
#
_cell.length_a   1.000
_cell.length_b   1.000
_cell.length_c   1.000
_cell.angle_alpha   90.00
_cell.angle_beta   90.00
_cell.angle_gamma   90.00
#
_symmetry.space_group_name_H-M   'P 1'
#
loop_
_entity.id
_entity.type
_entity.pdbx_description
1 polymer ?
#
loop_
_entity_poly.entity_id
_entity_poly.type
_entity_poly.pdbx_seq_one_letter_code
_entity_poly.pdbx_strand_id
1 'polypeptide(L)' 'MSGKKSGLPDGRIPDRLPDGRPAVPWRSRWTEGALPLWLVATAGGIAVIFVVGLFFYGSYVAVGSA' A
#
# COMPACT_ATOMS: atom_id res chain seq x y z
N MET A 1 17.37 15.76 15.48
CA MET A 1 18.13 14.77 16.30
C MET A 1 18.71 13.73 15.37
N SER A 2 20.02 13.53 15.48
CA SER A 2 20.90 12.84 14.53
C SER A 2 20.48 11.40 14.20
N GLY A 3 20.42 11.07 12.90
CA GLY A 3 20.27 9.71 12.43
C GLY A 3 21.42 8.85 12.93
N LYS A 4 21.12 7.91 13.84
CA LYS A 4 22.12 6.93 14.27
C LYS A 4 22.46 6.06 13.06
N LYS A 5 23.65 6.30 12.52
CA LYS A 5 24.31 5.45 11.53
C LYS A 5 24.27 4.02 12.06
N SER A 6 23.66 3.11 11.29
CA SER A 6 23.74 1.67 11.53
C SER A 6 25.20 1.33 11.74
N GLY A 7 25.56 0.71 12.87
CA GLY A 7 26.94 0.31 13.18
C GLY A 7 27.51 -0.79 12.28
N LEU A 8 26.87 -1.05 11.14
CA LEU A 8 27.25 -2.05 10.16
C LEU A 8 28.04 -1.36 9.03
N PRO A 9 29.21 -1.90 8.63
CA PRO A 9 30.09 -1.29 7.62
C PRO A 9 29.41 -0.96 6.28
N ASP A 10 28.32 -1.66 5.96
CA ASP A 10 27.68 -1.66 4.64
C ASP A 10 26.38 -0.84 4.58
N GLY A 11 25.96 -0.18 5.67
CA GLY A 11 24.70 0.59 5.70
C GLY A 11 23.41 -0.23 5.56
N ARG A 12 23.51 -1.56 5.44
CA ARG A 12 22.38 -2.47 5.42
C ARG A 12 21.73 -2.54 6.79
N ILE A 13 20.39 -2.50 6.81
CA ILE A 13 19.61 -2.74 8.02
C ILE A 13 19.79 -4.22 8.38
N PRO A 14 20.34 -4.55 9.56
CA PRO A 14 20.51 -5.94 9.96
C PRO A 14 19.15 -6.61 10.20
N ASP A 15 19.02 -7.89 9.88
CA ASP A 15 17.75 -8.63 9.99
C ASP A 15 17.20 -8.61 11.43
N ARG A 16 18.11 -8.65 12.41
CA ARG A 16 17.86 -8.56 13.85
C ARG A 16 18.92 -7.69 14.53
N LEU A 17 18.52 -7.00 15.59
CA LEU A 17 19.44 -6.29 16.49
C LEU A 17 20.22 -7.30 17.35
N PRO A 18 21.39 -6.94 17.92
CA PRO A 18 22.11 -7.79 18.87
C PRO A 18 21.26 -8.39 20.00
N ASP A 19 20.18 -7.72 20.38
CA ASP A 19 19.23 -8.18 21.41
C ASP A 19 18.19 -9.21 20.89
N GLY A 20 18.28 -9.64 19.63
CA GLY A 20 17.37 -10.62 18.99
C GLY A 20 16.05 -10.05 18.46
N ARG A 21 15.72 -8.79 18.73
CA ARG A 21 14.52 -8.12 18.20
C ARG A 21 14.64 -7.82 16.69
N PRO A 22 13.55 -7.87 15.91
CA PRO A 22 13.57 -7.46 14.51
C PRO A 22 13.97 -5.98 14.41
N ALA A 23 14.87 -5.66 13.47
CA ALA A 23 15.37 -4.29 13.32
C ALA A 23 14.31 -3.32 12.76
N VAL A 24 13.37 -3.82 11.97
CA VAL A 24 12.19 -3.08 11.52
C VAL A 24 10.92 -3.65 12.17
N PRO A 25 10.06 -2.81 12.74
CA PRO A 25 8.71 -3.21 13.14
C PRO A 25 7.95 -3.80 11.95
N TRP A 26 7.08 -4.79 12.19
CA TRP A 26 6.28 -5.42 11.12
C TRP A 26 5.40 -4.41 10.36
N ARG A 27 5.02 -3.32 11.03
CA ARG A 27 4.25 -2.20 10.46
C ARG A 27 5.06 -1.46 9.39
N SER A 28 6.36 -1.34 9.59
CA SER A 28 7.24 -0.56 8.73
C SER A 28 7.56 -1.28 7.41
N ARG A 29 7.52 -2.61 7.40
CA ARG A 29 7.79 -3.43 6.19
C ARG A 29 6.84 -3.15 5.01
N TRP A 30 5.63 -2.65 5.30
CA TRP A 30 4.63 -2.30 4.29
C TRP A 30 4.54 -0.79 4.01
N THR A 31 5.16 0.05 4.85
CA THR A 31 5.14 1.51 4.73
C THR A 31 6.49 2.10 4.28
N GLU A 32 7.56 1.31 4.32
CA GLU A 32 8.89 1.66 3.81
C GLU A 32 8.93 1.42 2.29
N GLY A 33 8.17 2.22 1.52
CA GLY A 33 8.20 2.18 0.06
C GLY A 33 6.95 2.76 -0.60
N ALA A 34 7.10 3.32 -1.79
CA ALA A 34 5.96 3.63 -2.64
C ALA A 34 5.26 2.33 -3.06
N LEU A 35 3.94 2.27 -2.96
CA LEU A 35 3.16 1.13 -3.43
C LEU A 35 3.45 0.87 -4.92
N PRO A 36 3.51 -0.39 -5.37
CA PRO A 36 3.70 -0.70 -6.78
C PRO A 36 2.61 -0.03 -7.63
N LEU A 37 3.03 0.68 -8.70
CA LEU A 37 2.09 1.41 -9.55
C LEU A 37 1.02 0.50 -10.16
N TRP A 38 1.38 -0.74 -10.52
CA TRP A 38 0.40 -1.71 -11.04
C TRP A 38 -0.72 -1.99 -10.03
N LEU A 39 -0.41 -2.07 -8.74
CA LEU A 39 -1.41 -2.32 -7.70
C LEU A 39 -2.38 -1.15 -7.58
N VAL A 40 -1.85 0.07 -7.58
CA VAL A 40 -2.65 1.31 -7.54
C VAL A 40 -3.54 1.40 -8.79
N ALA A 41 -2.99 1.12 -9.97
CA ALA A 41 -3.72 1.16 -11.23
C ALA A 41 -4.82 0.10 -11.29
N THR A 42 -4.55 -1.14 -10.85
CA THR A 42 -5.55 -2.21 -10.82
C THR A 42 -6.66 -1.93 -9.82
N ALA A 43 -6.32 -1.59 -8.57
CA ALA A 43 -7.32 -1.29 -7.55
C ALA A 43 -8.16 -0.05 -7.91
N GLY A 44 -7.51 1.01 -8.38
CA GLY A 44 -8.18 2.22 -8.86
C GLY A 44 -9.07 1.94 -10.07
N GLY A 45 -8.59 1.15 -11.04
CA GLY A 45 -9.36 0.74 -12.22
C GLY A 45 -10.61 -0.07 -11.86
N ILE A 46 -10.49 -1.03 -10.94
CA ILE A 46 -11.63 -1.81 -10.43
C ILE A 46 -12.65 -0.88 -9.77
N ALA A 47 -12.21 0.07 -8.94
CA ALA A 47 -13.11 1.01 -8.27
C ALA A 47 -13.88 1.87 -9.28
N VAL A 48 -13.21 2.38 -10.32
CA VAL A 48 -13.85 3.16 -11.38
C VAL A 48 -14.87 2.33 -12.15
N ILE A 49 -14.49 1.11 -12.58
CA ILE A 49 -15.40 0.21 -13.30
C ILE A 49 -16.61 -0.13 -12.45
N PHE A 50 -16.42 -0.38 -11.15
CA PHE A 50 -17.50 -0.68 -10.22
C PHE A 50 -18.49 0.48 -10.11
N VAL A 51 -17.99 1.70 -9.94
CA VAL A 51 -18.83 2.91 -9.86
C VAL A 51 -19.59 3.15 -11.17
N VAL A 52 -18.91 3.01 -12.31
CA VAL A 52 -19.54 3.14 -13.63
C VAL A 52 -20.61 2.06 -13.83
N GLY A 53 -20.33 0.81 -13.45
CA GLY A 53 -21.29 -0.29 -13.46
C GLY A 53 -22.50 -0.03 -12.58
N LEU A 54 -22.29 0.59 -11.41
CA LEU A 54 -23.38 0.98 -10.51
C LEU A 54 -24.28 2.05 -11.13
N PHE A 55 -23.73 3.03 -11.83
CA PHE A 55 -24.52 4.02 -12.57
C PHE A 55 -25.36 3.37 -13.67
N PHE A 56 -24.76 2.47 -14.46
CA PHE A 56 -25.51 1.74 -15.48
C PHE A 56 -26.61 0.89 -14.86
N TYR A 57 -26.30 0.11 -13.82
CA TYR A 57 -27.30 -0.67 -13.10
C TYR A 57 -28.46 0.22 -12.61
N GLY A 58 -28.15 1.35 -11.97
CA GLY A 58 -29.12 2.32 -11.50
C GLY A 58 -30.04 2.85 -12.60
N SER A 59 -29.52 3.07 -13.80
CA SER A 59 -30.33 3.51 -14.95
C SER A 59 -31.42 2.52 -15.37
N TYR A 60 -31.29 1.23 -15.03
CA TYR A 60 -32.27 0.19 -15.38
C TYR A 60 -33.30 -0.11 -14.28
N VAL A 61 -33.06 0.29 -13.03
CA VAL A 61 -33.88 -0.16 -11.89
C VAL A 61 -34.39 0.95 -10.97
N ALA A 62 -33.92 2.19 -11.12
CA ALA A 62 -34.24 3.30 -10.22
C ALA A 62 -34.86 4.50 -10.97
N VAL A 63 -34.79 5.69 -10.38
CA VAL A 63 -35.31 6.93 -10.99
C VAL A 63 -34.68 7.14 -12.36
N GLY A 64 -35.51 7.21 -13.41
CA GLY A 64 -35.08 7.35 -14.80
C GLY A 64 -35.10 6.04 -15.62
N SER A 65 -35.48 4.91 -15.03
CA SER A 65 -35.59 3.59 -15.71
C SER A 65 -36.84 3.39 -16.57
N ALA A 66 -37.34 4.47 -17.20
CA ALA A 66 -38.60 4.50 -17.94
C ALA A 66 -38.67 3.55 -19.15
#